data_AF-A0A939D9V6-F1
#
_entry.id   AF-A0A939D9V6-F1
#
_cell.length_a   1.000
_cell.length_b   1.000
_cell.length_c   1.000
_cell.angle_alpha   90.00
_cell.angle_beta   90.00
_cell.angle_gamma   90.00
#
_symmetry.space_group_name_H-M   'P 1'
#
loop_
_entity.id
_entity.type
_entity.pdbx_description
1 polymer ?
#
loop_
_entity_poly.entity_id
_entity_poly.type
_entity_poly.pdbx_seq_one_letter_code
_entity_poly.pdbx_strand_id
1 'polypeptide(L)' 'MTVEVDYNDGYKYTGFAVPEDSTTGFTYANIVNIAPLSMPGVRFLVECPQEVAESQNPVKVIFTLGNDEYEYAIR' A
#
# COMPACT_ATOMS: atom_id res chain seq x y z
N MET A 1 2.24 -1.77 10.15
CA MET A 1 1.23 -1.49 9.11
C MET A 1 1.52 -2.43 7.94
N THR A 2 0.55 -3.26 7.63
CA THR A 2 0.56 -4.14 6.45
C THR A 2 -0.48 -3.63 5.47
N VAL A 3 -0.21 -3.73 4.18
CA VAL A 3 -1.16 -3.43 3.10
C VAL A 3 -1.20 -4.65 2.19
N GLU A 4 -2.39 -5.17 1.94
CA GLU A 4 -2.65 -6.31 1.08
C GLU A 4 -3.77 -5.95 0.09
N VAL A 5 -3.63 -6.36 -1.16
CA VAL A 5 -4.71 -6.33 -2.15
C VAL A 5 -5.26 -7.73 -2.27
N ASP A 6 -6.56 -7.89 -2.07
CA ASP A 6 -7.30 -9.12 -2.34
C ASP A 6 -8.10 -8.93 -3.63
N TYR A 7 -7.69 -9.67 -4.67
CA TYR A 7 -8.32 -9.70 -5.97
C TYR A 7 -9.17 -10.96 -6.09
N ASN A 8 -10.41 -10.79 -6.55
CA ASN A 8 -11.32 -11.91 -6.87
C ASN A 8 -11.45 -12.93 -5.72
N ASP A 9 -11.55 -12.42 -4.48
CA ASP A 9 -11.79 -13.16 -3.24
C ASP A 9 -10.80 -14.32 -2.98
N GLY A 10 -9.49 -14.05 -3.13
CA GLY A 10 -8.46 -15.02 -2.75
C GLY A 10 -7.08 -14.80 -3.32
N TYR A 11 -6.94 -13.97 -4.37
CA TYR A 11 -5.64 -13.68 -4.97
C TYR A 11 -5.01 -12.47 -4.26
N LYS A 12 -4.09 -12.76 -3.34
CA LYS A 12 -3.50 -11.79 -2.42
C LYS A 12 -2.15 -11.28 -2.88
N TYR A 13 -1.97 -9.96 -2.84
CA TYR A 13 -0.73 -9.27 -3.19
C TYR A 13 -0.31 -8.33 -2.07
N THR A 14 0.87 -8.54 -1.51
CA THR A 14 1.38 -7.71 -0.40
C THR A 14 2.05 -6.45 -0.93
N GLY A 15 1.69 -5.31 -0.36
CA GLY A 15 2.29 -4.02 -0.67
C GLY A 15 3.55 -3.73 0.13
N PHE A 16 4.32 -2.77 -0.37
CA PHE A 16 5.48 -2.21 0.30
C PHE A 16 5.40 -0.69 0.37
N ALA A 17 6.04 -0.12 1.39
CA ALA A 17 6.07 1.33 1.61
C ALA A 17 7.20 1.99 0.80
N VAL A 18 6.89 3.14 0.22
CA VAL A 18 7.79 4.00 -0.53
C VAL A 18 7.64 5.43 0.02
N PRO A 19 8.53 5.84 0.96
CA PRO A 19 8.56 7.21 1.44
C PRO A 19 8.86 8.20 0.32
N GLU A 20 8.17 9.33 0.33
CA GLU A 20 8.48 10.45 -0.55
C GLU A 20 9.73 11.18 -0.04
N ASP A 21 10.58 11.59 -0.97
CA ASP A 21 11.80 12.35 -0.70
C ASP A 21 11.85 13.57 -1.62
N SER A 22 12.05 14.75 -1.04
CA SER A 22 12.02 16.01 -1.79
C SER A 22 13.16 16.18 -2.80
N THR A 23 14.22 15.38 -2.70
CA THR A 23 15.43 15.51 -3.53
C THR A 23 15.49 14.45 -4.62
N THR A 24 15.16 13.22 -4.28
CA THR A 24 15.23 12.04 -5.17
C THR A 24 13.87 11.59 -5.70
N GLY A 25 12.79 12.22 -5.23
CA GLY A 25 11.40 11.84 -5.49
C GLY A 25 10.93 10.76 -4.51
N PHE A 26 11.63 9.63 -4.45
CA PHE A 26 11.30 8.51 -3.58
C PHE A 26 12.56 7.87 -2.97
N THR A 27 12.41 7.31 -1.79
CA THR A 27 13.46 6.53 -1.11
C THR A 27 12.87 5.24 -0.55
N TYR A 28 13.71 4.40 0.06
CA TYR A 28 13.30 3.13 0.64
C TYR A 28 12.84 3.28 2.08
N ALA A 29 11.77 2.57 2.47
CA ALA A 29 11.20 2.64 3.81
C ALA A 29 12.17 2.20 4.93
N ASN A 30 13.12 1.31 4.64
CA ASN A 30 14.03 0.75 5.63
C ASN A 30 15.12 1.74 6.12
N ILE A 31 15.29 2.90 5.47
CA ILE A 31 16.33 3.88 5.79
C ILE A 31 15.77 5.26 6.20
N VAL A 32 14.44 5.39 6.29
CA VAL A 32 13.78 6.64 6.64
C VAL A 32 13.19 6.57 8.05
N ASN A 33 13.48 7.59 8.84
CA ASN A 33 12.81 7.84 10.11
C ASN A 33 11.94 9.10 10.01
N ILE A 34 10.74 9.04 10.56
CA ILE A 34 9.84 10.19 10.64
C ILE A 34 10.16 10.96 11.93
N ALA A 35 10.60 12.21 11.80
CA ALA A 35 10.90 13.05 12.96
C ALA A 35 9.63 13.40 13.75
N PRO A 36 9.71 13.62 15.07
CA PRO A 36 8.57 14.11 15.85
C PRO A 36 7.96 15.37 15.23
N LEU A 37 6.64 15.44 15.18
CA LEU A 37 5.87 16.56 14.61
C LEU A 37 6.08 16.80 13.10
N SER A 38 6.71 15.86 12.39
CA SER A 38 6.77 15.87 10.92
C SER A 38 5.71 14.95 10.32
N MET A 39 5.27 15.27 9.10
CA MET A 39 4.23 14.52 8.38
C MET A 39 4.66 14.26 6.93
N PRO A 40 5.71 13.45 6.71
CA PRO A 40 6.15 13.10 5.36
C PRO A 40 5.13 12.20 4.67
N GLY A 41 5.00 12.37 3.35
CA GLY A 41 4.18 11.49 2.52
C GLY A 41 4.80 10.09 2.41
N VAL A 42 3.96 9.06 2.50
CA VAL A 42 4.35 7.67 2.24
C VAL A 42 3.35 7.07 1.27
N ARG A 43 3.85 6.47 0.18
CA ARG A 43 3.01 5.70 -0.75
C ARG A 43 3.13 4.22 -0.43
N PHE A 44 2.03 3.50 -0.58
CA PHE A 44 2.03 2.04 -0.57
C PHE A 44 1.79 1.56 -1.98
N LEU A 45 2.75 0.81 -2.52
CA LEU A 45 2.66 0.22 -3.85
C LEU A 45 2.49 -1.29 -3.70
N VAL A 46 1.72 -1.88 -4.61
CA VAL A 46 1.43 -3.31 -4.64
C VAL A 46 1.70 -3.81 -6.05
N GLU A 47 2.67 -4.71 -6.19
CA GLU A 47 2.94 -5.36 -7.46
C GLU A 47 1.93 -6.48 -7.67
N CYS A 48 1.20 -6.42 -8.79
CA CYS A 48 0.19 -7.40 -9.15
C CYS A 48 0.13 -7.58 -10.68
N PRO A 49 -0.39 -8.72 -11.18
CA PRO A 49 -0.59 -8.95 -12.60
C PRO A 49 -1.50 -7.88 -13.24
N GLN A 50 -1.28 -7.61 -14.52
CA GLN A 50 -2.07 -6.66 -15.31
C GLN A 50 -3.59 -6.93 -15.26
N GLU A 51 -3.99 -8.19 -15.14
CA GLU A 51 -5.40 -8.60 -15.02
C GLU A 51 -6.11 -7.96 -13.82
N VAL A 52 -5.38 -7.66 -12.73
CA VAL A 52 -5.93 -6.97 -11.55
C VAL A 52 -6.35 -5.54 -11.90
N ALA A 53 -5.74 -4.91 -12.90
CA ALA A 53 -6.14 -3.58 -13.36
C ALA A 53 -7.25 -3.62 -14.42
N GLU A 54 -7.21 -4.61 -15.32
CA GLU A 54 -8.04 -4.60 -16.54
C GLU A 54 -9.36 -5.38 -16.42
N SER A 55 -9.44 -6.35 -15.50
CA SER A 55 -10.66 -7.12 -15.29
C SER A 55 -11.73 -6.31 -14.53
N GLN A 56 -12.97 -6.81 -14.55
CA GLN A 56 -14.08 -6.28 -13.75
C GLN A 56 -14.30 -7.05 -12.44
N ASN A 57 -13.40 -7.98 -12.10
CA ASN A 57 -13.48 -8.78 -10.87
C ASN A 57 -13.24 -7.89 -9.64
N PRO A 58 -13.81 -8.22 -8.48
CA PRO A 58 -13.71 -7.37 -7.28
C PRO A 58 -12.25 -7.21 -6.83
N VAL A 59 -11.94 -6.01 -6.35
CA VAL A 59 -10.63 -5.68 -5.76
C VAL A 59 -10.86 -4.89 -4.49
N LYS A 60 -10.26 -5.38 -3.40
CA LYS A 60 -10.24 -4.69 -2.12
C LYS A 60 -8.82 -4.55 -1.59
N VAL A 61 -8.56 -3.45 -0.91
CA VAL A 61 -7.33 -3.23 -0.15
C VAL A 61 -7.65 -3.47 1.32
N ILE A 62 -6.85 -4.30 1.96
CA ILE A 62 -6.93 -4.59 3.40
C ILE A 62 -5.65 -4.06 4.03
N PHE A 63 -5.77 -3.25 5.08
CA PHE A 63 -4.60 -2.74 5.79
C PHE A 63 -4.81 -2.62 7.30
N THR A 64 -3.71 -2.76 8.03
CA THR A 64 -3.70 -2.69 9.50
C THR A 64 -3.15 -1.37 9.99
N LEU A 65 -3.90 -0.69 10.84
CA LEU A 65 -3.47 0.54 11.53
C LEU A 65 -3.71 0.37 13.02
N GLY A 66 -2.62 0.32 13.80
CA GLY A 66 -2.70 -0.07 15.20
C GLY A 66 -3.16 -1.52 15.34
N ASN A 67 -4.24 -1.74 16.08
CA ASN A 67 -4.85 -3.06 16.27
C ASN A 67 -6.06 -3.31 15.35
N ASP A 68 -6.44 -2.31 14.56
CA ASP A 68 -7.65 -2.33 13.76
C ASP A 68 -7.31 -2.67 12.30
N GLU A 69 -8.19 -3.46 11.69
CA GLU A 69 -8.16 -3.80 10.28
C GLU A 69 -9.16 -2.92 9.53
N TYR A 70 -8.72 -2.38 8.40
CA TYR A 70 -9.51 -1.54 7.53
C TYR A 70 -9.58 -2.17 6.14
N GLU A 71 -10.76 -2.10 5.53
CA GLU A 71 -11.00 -2.55 4.17
C GLU A 71 -11.45 -1.37 3.31
N TYR A 72 -10.90 -1.28 2.10
CA TYR A 72 -11.32 -0.34 1.08
C TYR A 72 -11.61 -1.08 -0.22
N ALA A 73 -12.88 -1.15 -0.62
CA ALA A 73 -13.28 -1.68 -1.91
C ALA A 73 -12.90 -0.68 -3.02
N ILE A 74 -12.02 -1.10 -3.92
CA ILE A 74 -11.68 -0.34 -5.12
C ILE A 74 -12.77 -0.52 -6.17
N ARG A 75 -13.22 -1.76 -6.35
CA ARG A 75 -14.34 -2.16 -7.20
C ARG A 75 -14.93 -3.48 -6.75
#